data_AF-A0A1B7K722-F1
#
_entry.id   AF-A0A1B7K722-F1
#
_cell.length_a   1.000
_cell.length_b   1.000
_cell.length_c   1.000
_cell.angle_alpha   90.00
_cell.angle_beta   90.00
_cell.angle_gamma   90.00
#
_symmetry.space_group_name_H-M   'P 1'
#
loop_
_entity.id
_entity.type
_entity.pdbx_description
1 polymer ?
#
loop_
_entity_poly.entity_id
_entity_poly.type
_entity_poly.pdbx_seq_one_letter_code
_entity_poly.pdbx_strand_id
1 'polypeptide(L)'
;MSQQLEMPAEALCFDYHLAEPQGDWNVTAAQQRDVARLQHLSRRLRLQVVAITPDACALRAFMPQLAEADTVLLWRDDAQWLWASRERWGSCALHEVAMLGERLGITSPRLVCCTAEETPYPYFDPWSAITQKQPPLPVCGDAFAVAIGLAMGTVM
;
A
#
# COMPACT_ATOMS: atom_id res chain seq x y z
N MET A 1 -1.05 6.32 -19.92
CA MET A 1 -2.40 5.92 -20.38
C MET A 1 -3.42 6.44 -19.38
N SER A 2 -4.38 7.25 -19.80
CA SER A 2 -5.45 7.74 -18.92
C SER A 2 -6.43 6.61 -18.63
N GLN A 3 -6.45 6.10 -17.39
CA GLN A 3 -7.61 5.33 -16.95
C GLN A 3 -8.79 6.31 -16.86
N GLN A 4 -9.74 6.17 -17.78
CA GLN A 4 -11.02 6.86 -17.66
C GLN A 4 -11.73 6.25 -16.45
N LEU A 5 -11.79 7.02 -15.37
CA LEU A 5 -12.64 6.67 -14.24
C LEU A 5 -14.07 6.69 -14.74
N GLU A 6 -14.83 5.61 -14.54
CA GLU A 6 -16.24 5.48 -14.91
C GLU A 6 -17.15 6.32 -13.99
N MET A 7 -16.74 7.56 -13.69
CA MET A 7 -17.47 8.48 -12.82
C MET A 7 -17.18 9.93 -13.19
N PRO A 8 -18.15 10.83 -12.95
CA PRO A 8 -17.96 12.26 -13.16
C PRO A 8 -16.87 12.80 -12.22
N ALA A 9 -16.10 13.78 -12.70
CA ALA A 9 -15.00 14.38 -11.93
C ALA A 9 -15.49 15.02 -10.62
N GLU A 10 -16.73 15.50 -10.59
CA GLU A 10 -17.37 16.09 -9.42
C GLU A 10 -17.65 15.06 -8.31
N ALA A 11 -17.67 13.77 -8.63
CA ALA A 11 -17.82 12.69 -7.65
C ALA A 11 -16.49 12.26 -7.01
N LEU A 12 -15.38 12.87 -7.44
CA LEU A 12 -14.03 12.56 -6.96
C LEU A 12 -13.51 13.65 -6.03
N CYS A 13 -12.71 13.24 -5.06
CA CYS A 13 -11.76 14.11 -4.39
C CYS A 13 -10.34 13.72 -4.82
N PHE A 14 -9.47 14.73 -4.93
CA PHE A 14 -8.10 14.58 -5.37
C PHE A 14 -7.15 15.04 -4.27
N ASP A 15 -6.07 14.30 -4.11
CA ASP A 15 -4.93 14.67 -3.31
C ASP A 15 -3.66 14.59 -4.17
N TYR A 16 -2.70 15.46 -3.90
CA TYR A 16 -1.53 15.69 -4.74
C TYR A 16 -0.26 15.61 -3.91
N HIS A 17 0.70 14.80 -4.36
CA HIS A 17 2.04 14.82 -3.81
C HIS A 17 3.09 14.93 -4.91
N LEU A 18 4.18 15.61 -4.59
CA LEU A 18 5.29 15.80 -5.51
C LEU A 18 6.13 14.52 -5.57
N ALA A 19 6.36 14.01 -6.77
CA ALA A 19 7.26 12.90 -7.06
C ALA A 19 8.69 13.45 -7.24
N GLU A 20 9.42 13.52 -6.13
CA GLU A 20 10.83 13.89 -6.13
C GLU A 20 11.70 12.70 -6.58
N PRO A 21 12.78 12.91 -7.35
CA PRO A 21 13.35 14.19 -7.78
C PRO A 21 12.89 14.69 -9.16
N GLN A 22 11.96 13.97 -9.81
CA GLN A 22 11.59 14.23 -11.20
C GLN A 22 10.70 15.47 -11.35
N GLY A 23 10.08 15.94 -10.26
CA GLY A 23 9.21 17.12 -10.26
C GLY A 23 7.82 16.86 -10.84
N ASP A 24 7.46 15.59 -11.02
CA ASP A 24 6.15 15.16 -11.48
C ASP A 24 5.12 15.17 -10.34
N TRP A 25 3.84 15.28 -10.67
CA TRP A 25 2.75 15.21 -9.69
C TRP A 25 2.12 13.83 -9.69
N ASN A 26 2.15 13.18 -8.52
CA ASN A 26 1.33 12.01 -8.27
C ASN A 26 -0.03 12.45 -7.73
N VAL A 27 -1.08 11.92 -8.34
CA VAL A 27 -2.47 12.24 -7.99
C VAL A 27 -3.14 11.01 -7.42
N THR A 28 -3.67 11.13 -6.20
CA THR A 28 -4.56 10.13 -5.62
C THR A 28 -5.98 10.62 -5.79
N ALA A 29 -6.83 9.82 -6.42
CA ALA A 29 -8.25 10.11 -6.57
C ALA A 29 -9.08 9.09 -5.78
N ALA A 30 -10.10 9.56 -5.07
CA ALA A 30 -11.04 8.70 -4.35
C ALA A 30 -12.48 9.20 -4.54
N GLN A 31 -13.45 8.31 -4.38
CA GLN A 31 -14.85 8.71 -4.43
C GLN A 31 -15.19 9.57 -3.22
N GLN A 32 -15.78 10.74 -3.46
CA GLN A 32 -16.13 11.68 -2.39
C GLN A 32 -17.04 11.04 -1.35
N ARG A 33 -17.96 10.16 -1.77
CA ARG A 33 -18.87 9.43 -0.86
C ARG A 33 -18.14 8.50 0.11
N ASP A 34 -17.07 7.84 -0.34
CA ASP A 34 -16.33 6.90 0.49
C ASP A 34 -15.48 7.63 1.52
N VAL A 35 -14.82 8.72 1.10
CA VAL A 35 -14.09 9.62 2.00
C VAL A 35 -15.04 10.26 3.02
N ALA A 36 -16.19 10.77 2.59
CA ALA A 36 -17.20 11.35 3.48
C ALA A 36 -17.72 10.33 4.50
N ARG A 37 -17.91 9.06 4.10
CA ARG A 37 -18.29 7.97 5.00
C ARG A 37 -17.23 7.72 6.06
N LEU A 38 -15.95 7.64 5.68
CA LEU A 38 -14.83 7.47 6.62
C LEU A 38 -14.72 8.66 7.59
N GLN A 39 -14.86 9.89 7.10
CA GLN A 39 -14.89 11.10 7.94
C GLN A 39 -16.09 11.13 8.90
N HIS A 40 -17.26 10.64 8.47
CA HIS A 40 -18.42 10.55 9.34
C HIS A 40 -18.20 9.52 10.46
N LEU A 41 -17.65 8.35 10.11
CA LEU A 41 -17.29 7.31 11.08
C LEU A 41 -16.25 7.80 12.08
N SER A 42 -15.21 8.50 11.64
CA SER A 42 -14.16 9.01 12.53
C SER A 42 -14.72 9.97 13.59
N ARG A 43 -15.61 10.90 13.18
CA ARG A 43 -16.30 11.81 14.12
C ARG A 43 -17.16 11.05 15.12
N ARG A 44 -17.93 10.05 14.65
CA ARG A 44 -18.77 9.21 15.53
C ARG A 44 -17.96 8.43 16.55
N LEU A 45 -16.80 7.92 16.14
CA LEU A 45 -15.86 7.19 16.99
C LEU A 45 -14.95 8.11 17.81
N ARG A 46 -15.10 9.44 17.68
CA ARG A 46 -14.27 10.46 18.35
C ARG A 46 -12.78 10.29 18.09
N LEU A 47 -12.43 9.83 16.88
CA LEU A 47 -11.06 9.68 16.43
C LEU A 47 -10.54 11.01 15.87
N GLN A 48 -9.32 11.37 16.25
CA GLN A 48 -8.57 12.44 15.59
C GLN A 48 -7.87 11.86 14.37
N VAL A 49 -8.55 11.89 13.22
CA VAL A 49 -7.98 11.43 11.96
C VAL A 49 -7.13 12.54 11.35
N VAL A 50 -5.85 12.26 11.16
CA VAL A 50 -4.89 13.18 10.53
C VAL A 50 -4.77 12.98 9.03
N ALA A 51 -5.07 11.78 8.53
CA ALA A 51 -5.05 11.44 7.11
C ALA A 51 -5.99 10.26 6.81
N ILE A 52 -6.47 10.20 5.56
CA ILE A 52 -7.14 9.01 5.00
C ILE A 52 -6.28 8.59 3.81
N THR A 53 -5.74 7.38 3.89
CA THR A 53 -4.68 6.93 3.00
C THR A 53 -5.04 5.58 2.39
N PRO A 54 -4.85 5.37 1.07
CA PRO A 54 -5.01 4.05 0.45
C PRO A 54 -4.11 3.01 1.12
N ASP A 55 -4.66 1.85 1.43
CA ASP A 55 -3.98 0.76 2.12
C ASP A 55 -2.68 0.29 1.43
N ALA A 56 -2.71 0.12 0.10
CA ALA A 56 -1.55 -0.34 -0.66
C ALA A 56 -0.34 0.59 -0.54
N CYS A 57 -0.54 1.91 -0.37
CA CYS A 57 0.59 2.82 -0.27
C CYS A 57 1.33 2.70 1.07
N ALA A 58 0.69 2.14 2.11
CA ALA A 58 1.35 1.87 3.39
C ALA A 58 2.53 0.90 3.25
N LEU A 59 2.46 -0.03 2.28
CA LEU A 59 3.55 -0.96 1.99
C LEU A 59 4.84 -0.25 1.55
N ARG A 60 4.74 0.99 1.04
CA ARG A 60 5.93 1.78 0.65
C ARG A 60 6.84 2.10 1.83
N ALA A 61 6.33 2.12 3.06
CA ALA A 61 7.12 2.35 4.27
C ALA A 61 8.22 1.29 4.47
N PHE A 62 8.07 0.10 3.87
CA PHE A 62 9.06 -0.97 3.93
C PHE A 62 10.15 -0.86 2.84
N MET A 63 9.95 -0.06 1.79
CA MET A 63 10.87 0.05 0.65
C MET A 63 12.32 0.43 1.03
N PRO A 64 12.58 1.28 2.04
CA PRO A 64 13.95 1.56 2.47
C PRO A 64 14.71 0.32 2.99
N GLN A 65 14.00 -0.71 3.44
CA GLN A 65 14.58 -1.97 3.95
C GLN A 65 14.79 -3.01 2.85
N LEU A 66 14.24 -2.77 1.66
CA LEU A 66 14.36 -3.64 0.49
C LEU A 66 15.53 -3.15 -0.40
N ALA A 67 16.52 -4.02 -0.58
CA ALA A 67 17.80 -3.65 -1.18
C ALA A 67 17.72 -3.31 -2.69
N GLU A 68 16.83 -3.95 -3.44
CA GLU A 68 16.79 -3.82 -4.90
C GLU A 68 15.80 -2.76 -5.36
N ALA A 69 16.20 -1.94 -6.34
CA ALA A 69 15.39 -0.86 -6.89
C ALA A 69 14.10 -1.35 -7.56
N ASP A 70 14.16 -2.52 -8.21
CA ASP A 70 13.04 -3.11 -8.97
C ASP A 70 12.16 -4.06 -8.12
N THR A 71 12.26 -3.96 -6.79
CA THR A 71 11.43 -4.74 -5.87
C THR A 71 9.99 -4.27 -5.93
N VAL A 72 9.07 -5.23 -6.01
CA VAL A 72 7.64 -5.04 -5.80
C VAL A 72 7.23 -5.88 -4.61
N LEU A 73 6.84 -5.20 -3.53
CA LEU A 73 6.33 -5.83 -2.33
C LEU A 73 4.84 -6.15 -2.52
N LEU A 74 4.46 -7.39 -2.21
CA LEU A 74 3.12 -7.93 -2.38
C LEU A 74 2.54 -8.29 -1.02
N TRP A 75 1.34 -7.84 -0.72
CA TRP A 75 0.57 -8.30 0.43
C TRP A 75 -0.82 -8.72 -0.02
N ARG A 76 -1.38 -9.75 0.60
CA ARG A 76 -2.67 -10.30 0.19
C ARG A 76 -3.65 -10.28 1.35
N ASP A 77 -4.85 -9.78 1.08
CA ASP A 77 -6.03 -10.08 1.88
C ASP A 77 -6.89 -11.17 1.21
N ASP A 78 -8.03 -11.50 1.80
CA ASP A 78 -8.91 -12.55 1.27
C ASP A 78 -9.48 -12.24 -0.13
N ALA A 79 -9.40 -10.99 -0.60
CA ALA A 79 -10.03 -10.54 -1.84
C ALA A 79 -9.03 -10.21 -2.97
N GLN A 80 -7.86 -9.66 -2.65
CA GLN A 80 -6.95 -9.07 -3.62
C GLN A 80 -5.49 -9.05 -3.15
N TRP A 81 -4.59 -8.81 -4.09
CA TRP A 81 -3.22 -8.41 -3.79
C TRP A 81 -3.14 -6.90 -3.74
N LEU A 82 -2.63 -6.37 -2.63
CA LEU A 82 -2.02 -5.05 -2.58
C LEU A 82 -0.56 -5.16 -3.00
N TRP A 83 -0.07 -4.18 -3.72
CA TRP A 83 1.31 -4.14 -4.14
C TRP A 83 1.87 -2.72 -4.05
N ALA A 84 3.17 -2.63 -3.80
CA ALA A 84 3.91 -1.38 -3.84
C ALA A 84 5.32 -1.58 -4.39
N SER A 85 5.80 -0.58 -5.11
CA SER A 85 7.20 -0.36 -5.44
C SER A 85 7.64 0.99 -4.84
N ARG A 86 8.87 1.43 -5.15
CA ARG A 86 9.38 2.73 -4.69
C ARG A 86 8.49 3.89 -5.14
N GLU A 87 8.01 3.85 -6.38
CA GLU A 87 7.30 4.97 -7.01
C GLU A 87 5.79 4.77 -7.14
N ARG A 88 5.32 3.52 -7.13
CA ARG A 88 3.93 3.19 -7.44
C ARG A 88 3.35 2.22 -6.43
N TRP A 89 2.03 2.18 -6.34
CA TRP A 89 1.29 1.24 -5.54
C TRP A 89 -0.07 1.00 -6.18
N GLY A 90 -0.74 -0.06 -5.77
CA GLY A 90 -2.08 -0.37 -6.23
C GLY A 90 -2.56 -1.71 -5.72
N SER A 91 -3.61 -2.21 -6.37
CA SER A 91 -4.11 -3.56 -6.14
C SER A 91 -4.35 -4.29 -7.45
N CYS A 92 -4.47 -5.61 -7.37
CA CYS A 92 -4.91 -6.46 -8.47
C CYS A 92 -5.62 -7.71 -7.94
N ALA A 93 -6.44 -8.34 -8.77
CA ALA A 93 -7.13 -9.56 -8.37
C ALA A 93 -6.13 -10.72 -8.17
N LEU A 94 -6.53 -11.73 -7.39
CA LEU A 94 -5.64 -12.85 -7.03
C LEU A 94 -4.99 -13.55 -8.22
N HIS A 95 -5.71 -13.66 -9.35
CA HIS A 95 -5.25 -14.32 -10.56
C HIS A 95 -4.39 -13.42 -11.48
N GLU A 96 -4.33 -12.11 -11.22
CA GLU A 96 -3.63 -11.15 -12.08
C GLU A 96 -2.17 -10.91 -11.66
N VAL A 97 -1.76 -11.39 -10.48
CA VAL A 97 -0.43 -11.10 -9.90
C VAL A 97 0.72 -11.58 -10.80
N ALA A 98 0.51 -12.66 -11.55
CA ALA A 98 1.51 -13.19 -12.49
C ALA A 98 1.84 -12.20 -13.63
N MET A 99 0.89 -11.33 -14.00
CA MET A 99 1.05 -10.32 -15.04
C MET A 99 1.46 -8.95 -14.49
N LEU A 100 1.70 -8.83 -13.18
CA LEU A 100 1.96 -7.54 -12.54
C LEU A 100 3.21 -6.86 -13.12
N GLY A 101 4.28 -7.61 -13.39
CA GLY A 101 5.49 -7.07 -14.01
C GLY A 101 5.24 -6.38 -15.35
N GLU A 102 4.53 -7.07 -16.23
CA GLU A 102 4.15 -6.55 -17.55
C GLU A 102 3.27 -5.30 -17.43
N ARG A 103 2.25 -5.33 -16.55
CA ARG A 103 1.37 -4.18 -16.29
C ARG A 103 2.12 -2.97 -15.76
N LEU A 104 3.17 -3.18 -14.98
CA LEU A 104 4.02 -2.12 -14.46
C LEU A 104 5.09 -1.67 -15.46
N GLY A 105 5.28 -2.38 -16.57
CA GLY A 105 6.37 -2.11 -17.51
C GLY A 105 7.75 -2.41 -16.92
N ILE A 106 7.85 -3.33 -15.96
CA ILE A 106 9.10 -3.75 -15.33
C ILE A 106 9.54 -5.05 -16.00
N THR A 107 10.71 -5.03 -16.65
CA THR A 107 11.21 -6.17 -17.45
C THR A 107 11.50 -7.41 -16.60
N SER A 108 11.87 -7.25 -15.33
CA SER A 108 12.16 -8.35 -14.41
C SER A 108 11.90 -7.91 -12.97
N PRO A 109 10.62 -7.77 -12.54
CA PRO A 109 10.33 -7.32 -11.19
C PRO A 109 10.76 -8.40 -10.20
N ARG A 110 11.42 -7.98 -9.11
CA ARG A 110 11.62 -8.86 -7.97
C ARG A 110 10.37 -8.82 -7.11
N LEU A 111 9.47 -9.79 -7.30
CA LEU A 111 8.27 -9.94 -6.49
C LEU A 111 8.65 -10.50 -5.11
N VAL A 112 8.30 -9.79 -4.05
CA VAL A 112 8.59 -10.17 -2.66
C VAL A 112 7.27 -10.21 -1.89
N CYS A 113 6.95 -11.32 -1.24
CA CYS A 113 5.76 -11.43 -0.41
C CYS A 113 6.01 -10.80 0.96
N CYS A 114 5.14 -9.89 1.39
CA CYS A 114 5.10 -9.34 2.73
C CYS A 114 4.34 -10.33 3.63
N THR A 115 5.10 -11.15 4.36
CA THR A 115 4.56 -12.22 5.20
C THR A 115 5.52 -12.54 6.33
N ALA A 116 4.97 -12.80 7.51
CA ALA A 116 5.65 -13.30 8.70
C ALA A 116 5.78 -14.82 8.69
N GLU A 117 5.13 -15.51 7.75
CA GLU A 117 5.27 -16.95 7.55
C GLU A 117 6.53 -17.26 6.74
N GLU A 118 7.29 -18.28 7.14
CA GLU A 118 8.42 -18.75 6.35
C GLU A 118 7.90 -19.33 5.03
N THR A 119 8.44 -18.84 3.91
CA THR A 119 8.07 -19.33 2.58
C THR A 119 9.32 -19.67 1.75
N PRO A 120 9.21 -20.59 0.77
CA PRO A 120 10.31 -20.89 -0.15
C PRO A 120 10.53 -19.78 -1.19
N TYR A 121 9.65 -18.78 -1.25
CA TYR A 121 9.73 -17.65 -2.18
C TYR A 121 10.40 -16.44 -1.51
N PRO A 122 10.88 -15.46 -2.28
CA PRO A 122 11.35 -14.20 -1.69
C PRO A 122 10.26 -13.57 -0.83
N TYR A 123 10.56 -13.34 0.45
CA TYR A 123 9.64 -12.75 1.39
C TYR A 123 10.30 -11.65 2.22
N PHE A 124 9.47 -10.82 2.82
CA PHE A 124 9.83 -9.79 3.78
C PHE A 124 8.88 -9.89 4.97
N ASP A 125 9.43 -10.12 6.16
CA ASP A 125 8.64 -10.13 7.39
C ASP A 125 8.34 -8.67 7.82
N PRO A 126 7.06 -8.23 7.83
CA PRO A 126 6.72 -6.88 8.26
C PRO A 126 7.10 -6.59 9.72
N TRP A 127 7.20 -7.61 10.57
CA TRP A 127 7.60 -7.43 11.96
C TRP A 127 9.09 -7.16 12.13
N SER A 128 9.92 -7.57 11.15
CA SER A 128 11.35 -7.23 11.14
C SER A 128 11.60 -5.72 11.03
N ALA A 129 10.60 -4.96 10.57
CA ALA A 129 10.68 -3.52 10.40
C ALA A 129 10.60 -2.72 11.72
N ILE A 130 10.17 -3.37 12.82
CA ILE A 130 9.98 -2.73 14.12
C ILE A 130 10.69 -3.50 15.23
N THR A 131 11.18 -2.78 16.26
CA THR A 131 11.77 -3.44 17.43
C THR A 131 10.69 -3.92 18.39
N GLN A 132 10.54 -5.23 18.54
CA GLN A 132 9.61 -5.83 19.49
C GLN A 132 10.10 -5.61 20.94
N LYS A 133 9.21 -5.08 21.80
CA LYS A 133 9.51 -4.91 23.24
C LYS A 133 9.04 -6.09 24.10
N GLN A 134 7.93 -6.74 23.73
CA GLN A 134 7.37 -7.87 24.48
C GLN A 134 6.80 -8.94 23.53
N PRO A 135 7.24 -10.21 23.64
CA PRO A 135 6.59 -11.34 22.98
C PRO A 135 5.34 -11.83 23.74
N PRO A 136 4.44 -12.59 23.10
CA PRO A 136 4.49 -13.07 21.71
C PRO A 136 3.90 -12.09 20.68
N LEU A 137 4.18 -12.32 19.40
CA LEU A 137 3.51 -11.64 18.30
C LEU A 137 2.04 -12.10 18.16
N PRO A 138 1.16 -11.29 17.54
CA PRO A 138 -0.19 -11.73 17.18
C PRO A 138 -0.17 -12.96 16.28
N VAL A 139 -1.15 -13.87 16.47
CA VAL A 139 -1.25 -15.13 15.72
C VAL A 139 -1.37 -14.92 14.21
N CYS A 140 -2.06 -13.87 13.77
CA CYS A 140 -2.19 -13.51 12.35
C CYS A 140 -1.23 -12.38 12.00
N GLY A 141 0.08 -12.62 12.11
CA GLY A 141 1.11 -11.60 11.95
C GLY A 141 1.00 -10.80 10.65
N ASP A 142 0.69 -11.48 9.55
CA ASP A 142 0.57 -10.90 8.21
C ASP A 142 -0.52 -9.83 8.11
N ALA A 143 -1.62 -9.99 8.87
CA ALA A 143 -2.74 -9.06 8.85
C ALA A 143 -2.35 -7.64 9.36
N PHE A 144 -1.20 -7.53 10.04
CA PHE A 144 -0.70 -6.26 10.55
C PHE A 144 0.24 -5.53 9.59
N ALA A 145 0.58 -6.09 8.42
CA ALA A 145 1.53 -5.47 7.50
C ALA A 145 1.13 -4.02 7.11
N VAL A 146 -0.14 -3.80 6.75
CA VAL A 146 -0.65 -2.46 6.41
C VAL A 146 -0.61 -1.54 7.63
N ALA A 147 -0.99 -2.04 8.81
CA ALA A 147 -0.98 -1.26 10.05
C ALA A 147 0.45 -0.85 10.48
N ILE A 148 1.42 -1.76 10.34
CA ILE A 148 2.83 -1.48 10.61
C ILE A 148 3.35 -0.45 9.61
N GLY A 149 3.05 -0.63 8.31
CA GLY A 149 3.44 0.32 7.27
C GLY A 149 2.88 1.73 7.52
N LEU A 150 1.61 1.84 7.93
CA LEU A 150 0.99 3.11 8.31
C LEU A 150 1.63 3.73 9.56
N ALA A 151 2.00 2.92 10.56
CA ALA A 151 2.62 3.41 11.79
C ALA A 151 4.06 3.90 11.58
N MET A 152 4.78 3.31 10.62
CA MET A 152 6.12 3.73 10.23
C MET A 152 6.12 4.90 9.26
N GLY A 153 5.08 5.00 8.43
CA GLY A 153 4.91 6.08 7.47
C GLY A 153 4.86 7.43 8.18
N THR A 154 5.59 8.41 7.64
CA THR A 154 5.29 9.81 7.95
C THR A 154 3.94 10.13 7.34
N VAL A 155 3.10 10.91 8.05
CA VAL A 155 1.89 11.48 7.44
C VAL A 155 2.34 12.23 6.18
N MET A 156 1.97 11.69 5.02
CA MET A 156 2.22 12.32 3.72
C MET A 156 1.31 13.53 3.55
#